data_AF-A0A3D5I775-F1
#
_entry.id   AF-A0A3D5I775-F1
#
_cell.length_a   1.000
_cell.length_b   1.000
_cell.length_c   1.000
_cell.angle_alpha   90.00
_cell.angle_beta   90.00
_cell.angle_gamma   90.00
#
_symmetry.space_group_name_H-M   'P 1'
#
loop_
_entity.id
_entity.type
_entity.pdbx_description
1 polymer ?
#
loop_
_entity_poly.entity_id
_entity_poly.type
_entity_poly.pdbx_seq_one_letter_code
_entity_poly.pdbx_strand_id
1 'polypeptide(L)'
;AQVSVEDRLVDFKPTCGNILSGVGPAAVEMGLIEPGESITDIRIRAVNTGARVLARIETPGGMPHYEGSAAIDGVPGSAAPVELNFMDVAGSSTGAFLPSGRIIDIIDGVEVTCMDVAMPMVIARAADFGLTGHESREELDANRGFFQRMEAIRVKAGELMGMGDCSQSVTPKFGLVAPHDKPH
;
A
#
# COMPACT_ATOMS: atom_id res chain seq x y z
N ALA A 1 10.28 8.87 6.33
CA ALA A 1 9.64 9.66 7.40
C ALA A 1 8.61 10.57 6.75
N GLN A 2 7.42 10.66 7.33
CA GLN A 2 6.40 11.62 6.95
C GLN A 2 6.56 12.86 7.84
N VAL A 3 6.67 14.03 7.23
CA VAL A 3 6.68 15.30 7.97
C VAL A 3 5.25 15.84 7.92
N SER A 4 4.67 16.16 9.09
CA SER A 4 3.36 16.83 9.15
C SER A 4 3.51 18.26 8.61
N VAL A 5 2.51 18.70 7.84
CA VAL A 5 2.50 20.04 7.24
C VAL A 5 2.03 21.08 8.27
N GLU A 6 1.08 20.70 9.11
CA GLU A 6 0.44 21.58 10.09
C GLU A 6 1.10 21.48 11.46
N ASP A 7 1.59 20.30 11.81
CA ASP A 7 2.21 20.03 13.11
C ASP A 7 3.73 19.92 12.99
N ARG A 8 4.44 20.26 14.07
CA ARG A 8 5.91 20.05 14.17
C ARG A 8 6.25 18.59 14.52
N LEU A 9 5.65 17.64 13.81
CA LEU A 9 5.77 16.21 14.05
C LEU A 9 6.37 15.49 12.84
N VAL A 10 7.22 14.51 13.13
CA VAL A 10 7.80 13.62 12.13
C VAL A 10 7.45 12.19 12.50
N ASP A 11 6.70 11.51 11.64
CA ASP A 11 6.37 10.10 11.80
C ASP A 11 7.34 9.22 11.00
N PHE A 12 8.02 8.33 11.70
CA PHE A 12 8.97 7.39 11.11
C PHE A 12 8.35 6.02 10.84
N LYS A 13 7.10 5.75 11.24
CA LYS A 13 6.50 4.41 11.17
C LYS A 13 6.22 3.92 9.74
N PRO A 14 5.55 4.68 8.84
CA PRO A 14 5.11 4.12 7.56
C PRO A 14 6.22 4.06 6.50
N THR A 15 6.27 2.98 5.73
CA THR A 15 7.05 2.90 4.49
C THR A 15 6.22 3.51 3.37
N CYS A 16 6.70 4.59 2.75
CA CYS A 16 6.05 5.15 1.58
C CYS A 16 6.59 4.47 0.31
N GLY A 17 5.77 3.62 -0.31
CA GLY A 17 6.14 2.92 -1.56
C GLY A 17 6.48 3.88 -2.70
N ASN A 18 5.86 5.05 -2.75
CA ASN A 18 6.13 6.06 -3.79
C ASN A 18 7.50 6.73 -3.63
N ILE A 19 7.96 6.98 -2.39
CA ILE A 19 9.31 7.51 -2.18
C ILE A 19 10.37 6.42 -2.36
N LEU A 20 10.00 5.16 -2.09
CA LEU A 20 10.89 4.01 -2.25
C LEU A 20 11.40 3.84 -3.69
N SER A 21 10.64 4.26 -4.71
CA SER A 21 11.08 4.21 -6.11
C SER A 21 12.32 5.07 -6.38
N GLY A 22 12.52 6.15 -5.63
CA GLY A 22 13.70 7.02 -5.74
C GLY A 22 14.95 6.52 -5.01
N VAL A 23 14.82 5.52 -4.13
CA VAL A 23 15.95 5.04 -3.31
C VAL A 23 17.01 4.32 -4.16
N GLY A 24 16.57 3.53 -5.14
CA GLY A 24 17.48 2.81 -6.05
C GLY A 24 18.35 3.77 -6.87
N PRO A 25 17.77 4.68 -7.66
CA PRO A 25 18.52 5.66 -8.44
C PRO A 25 19.47 6.50 -7.58
N ALA A 26 18.98 7.00 -6.43
CA ALA A 26 19.80 7.78 -5.51
C ALA A 26 21.02 7.00 -4.97
N ALA A 27 20.87 5.71 -4.68
CA ALA A 27 21.98 4.88 -4.20
C ALA A 27 23.10 4.74 -5.24
N VAL A 28 22.75 4.65 -6.53
CA VAL A 28 23.74 4.61 -7.62
C VAL A 28 24.39 5.99 -7.80
N GLU A 29 23.61 7.06 -7.86
CA GLU A 29 24.14 8.43 -8.01
C GLU A 29 25.06 8.85 -6.86
N MET A 30 24.76 8.41 -5.65
CA MET A 30 25.58 8.66 -4.46
C MET A 30 26.81 7.74 -4.35
N GLY A 31 26.99 6.79 -5.27
CA GLY A 31 28.09 5.83 -5.25
C GLY A 31 28.01 4.81 -4.10
N LEU A 32 26.81 4.57 -3.56
CA LEU A 32 26.57 3.57 -2.50
C LEU A 32 26.48 2.15 -3.08
N ILE A 33 26.16 2.03 -4.37
CA ILE A 33 26.03 0.78 -5.11
C ILE A 33 26.75 0.92 -6.45
N GLU A 34 27.53 -0.09 -6.81
CA GLU A 34 28.08 -0.20 -8.16
C GLU A 34 26.97 -0.63 -9.14
N PRO A 35 26.77 0.12 -10.23
CA PRO A 35 25.74 -0.20 -11.21
C PRO A 35 26.10 -1.47 -12.01
N GLY A 36 25.08 -2.23 -12.38
CA GLY A 36 25.18 -3.26 -13.41
C GLY A 36 25.29 -2.65 -14.81
N GLU A 37 25.55 -3.51 -15.80
CA GLU A 37 25.85 -3.08 -17.19
C GLU A 37 24.74 -2.24 -17.83
N SER A 38 23.50 -2.73 -17.77
CA SER A 38 22.32 -2.04 -18.31
C SER A 38 21.14 -2.00 -17.33
N ILE A 39 21.16 -2.86 -16.31
CA ILE A 39 20.15 -2.98 -15.27
C ILE A 39 20.88 -3.18 -13.94
N THR A 40 20.41 -2.49 -12.90
CA THR A 40 20.93 -2.63 -11.53
C THR A 40 19.84 -3.13 -10.60
N ASP A 41 20.10 -4.26 -9.95
CA ASP A 41 19.26 -4.86 -8.91
C ASP A 41 19.77 -4.42 -7.52
N ILE A 42 18.94 -3.69 -6.77
CA ILE A 42 19.29 -3.02 -5.52
C ILE A 42 18.45 -3.58 -4.38
N ARG A 43 19.09 -4.20 -3.39
CA ARG A 43 18.41 -4.74 -2.21
C ARG A 43 18.29 -3.67 -1.14
N ILE A 44 17.05 -3.25 -0.87
CA ILE A 44 16.72 -2.20 0.08
C ILE A 44 16.08 -2.83 1.31
N ARG A 45 16.52 -2.40 2.50
CA ARG A 45 15.85 -2.69 3.77
C ARG A 45 15.21 -1.42 4.31
N ALA A 46 13.89 -1.37 4.35
CA ALA A 46 13.16 -0.27 4.98
C ALA A 46 13.37 -0.33 6.50
N VAL A 47 14.17 0.59 7.05
CA VAL A 47 14.58 0.55 8.47
C VAL A 47 13.41 0.70 9.45
N ASN A 48 12.33 1.32 9.00
CA ASN A 48 11.14 1.60 9.81
C ASN A 48 10.19 0.40 9.98
N THR A 49 10.09 -0.48 8.98
CA THR A 49 9.23 -1.68 9.05
C THR A 49 10.00 -2.99 9.01
N GLY A 50 11.29 -2.94 8.69
CA GLY A 50 12.08 -4.13 8.38
C GLY A 50 11.81 -4.73 7.00
N ALA A 51 10.88 -4.15 6.21
CA ALA A 51 10.52 -4.66 4.89
C ALA A 51 11.74 -4.74 3.96
N ARG A 52 11.79 -5.82 3.17
CA ARG A 52 12.85 -6.08 2.21
C ARG A 52 12.32 -5.89 0.81
N VAL A 53 12.97 -5.04 0.03
CA VAL A 53 12.52 -4.69 -1.31
C VAL A 53 13.69 -4.83 -2.27
N LEU A 54 13.46 -5.51 -3.39
CA LEU A 54 14.38 -5.51 -4.52
C LEU A 54 13.90 -4.45 -5.50
N ALA A 55 14.66 -3.37 -5.63
CA ALA A 55 14.45 -2.35 -6.64
C ALA A 55 15.29 -2.69 -7.88
N ARG A 56 14.66 -2.76 -9.04
CA ARG A 56 15.33 -2.91 -10.34
C ARG A 56 15.19 -1.62 -11.11
N ILE A 57 16.33 -1.07 -11.55
CA ILE A 57 16.40 0.16 -12.33
C ILE A 57 17.24 -0.04 -13.58
N GLU A 58 16.94 0.73 -14.63
CA GLU A 58 17.76 0.81 -15.83
C GLU A 58 19.01 1.66 -15.55
N THR A 59 20.18 1.12 -15.88
CA THR A 59 21.48 1.80 -15.71
C THR A 59 22.41 1.70 -16.93
N PRO A 60 21.93 1.94 -18.17
CA PRO A 60 22.79 1.93 -19.35
C PRO A 60 23.95 2.93 -19.19
N GLY A 61 25.18 2.44 -19.40
CA GLY A 61 26.38 3.27 -19.25
C GLY A 61 26.75 3.58 -17.79
N GLY A 62 26.19 2.83 -16.83
CA GLY A 62 26.55 2.92 -15.41
C GLY A 62 25.89 4.09 -14.67
N MET A 63 24.84 4.70 -15.23
CA MET A 63 24.09 5.79 -14.58
C MET A 63 22.59 5.49 -14.64
N PRO A 64 21.80 5.88 -13.64
CA PRO A 64 20.35 5.73 -13.71
C PRO A 64 19.78 6.40 -14.95
N HIS A 65 18.94 5.65 -15.67
CA HIS A 65 18.20 6.13 -16.81
C HIS A 65 16.78 6.50 -16.36
N TYR A 66 16.36 7.72 -16.69
CA TYR A 66 15.06 8.26 -16.26
C TYR A 66 14.05 8.40 -17.40
N GLU A 67 14.51 8.42 -18.65
CA GLU A 67 13.65 8.51 -19.82
C GLU A 67 13.10 7.12 -20.19
N GLY A 68 11.85 7.06 -20.64
CA GLY A 68 11.25 5.77 -20.99
C GLY A 68 9.78 5.91 -21.35
N SER A 69 9.14 4.78 -21.60
CA SER A 69 7.74 4.70 -22.04
C SER A 69 6.77 4.24 -20.94
N ALA A 70 7.26 3.97 -19.72
CA ALA A 70 6.39 3.60 -18.61
C ALA A 70 5.60 4.83 -18.13
N ALA A 71 4.32 4.64 -17.87
CA ALA A 71 3.43 5.67 -17.34
C ALA A 71 2.67 5.13 -16.13
N ILE A 72 2.38 6.01 -15.17
CA ILE A 72 1.59 5.70 -13.98
C ILE A 72 0.50 6.75 -13.81
N ASP A 73 -0.68 6.32 -13.36
CA ASP A 73 -1.79 7.25 -13.11
C ASP A 73 -1.41 8.31 -12.07
N GLY A 74 -1.81 9.55 -12.33
CA GLY A 74 -1.53 10.71 -11.46
C GLY A 74 -0.20 11.42 -11.74
N VAL A 75 0.64 10.92 -12.65
CA VAL A 75 1.89 11.59 -13.07
C VAL A 75 1.84 11.89 -14.58
N PRO A 76 2.00 13.15 -15.02
CA PRO A 76 2.04 13.48 -16.44
C PRO A 76 3.29 12.94 -17.15
N GLY A 77 3.12 12.41 -18.36
CA GLY A 77 4.21 11.96 -19.22
C GLY A 77 4.60 10.50 -19.02
N SER A 78 5.84 10.16 -19.37
CA SER A 78 6.42 8.81 -19.21
C SER A 78 7.87 8.87 -18.74
N ALA A 79 8.34 7.79 -18.13
CA ALA A 79 9.68 7.64 -17.60
C ALA A 79 10.19 6.20 -17.74
N ALA A 80 11.45 5.97 -17.39
CA ALA A 80 11.98 4.61 -17.23
C ALA A 80 11.24 3.88 -16.09
N PRO A 81 10.98 2.57 -16.21
CA PRO A 81 10.34 1.80 -15.16
C PRO A 81 11.27 1.61 -13.95
N VAL A 82 10.68 1.60 -12.75
CA VAL A 82 11.33 1.14 -11.52
C VAL A 82 10.51 -0.02 -10.99
N GLU A 83 11.02 -1.25 -11.08
CA GLU A 83 10.33 -2.42 -10.52
C GLU A 83 10.65 -2.52 -9.03
N LEU A 84 9.61 -2.54 -8.18
CA LEU A 84 9.76 -2.73 -6.74
C LEU A 84 9.14 -4.07 -6.32
N ASN A 85 10.01 -5.04 -6.04
CA ASN A 85 9.59 -6.36 -5.57
C ASN A 85 9.65 -6.43 -4.05
N PHE A 86 8.49 -6.45 -3.40
CA PHE A 86 8.39 -6.55 -1.94
C PHE A 86 8.47 -8.01 -1.49
N MET A 87 9.47 -8.34 -0.69
CA MET A 87 9.77 -9.68 -0.20
C MET A 87 9.25 -9.88 1.22
N ASP A 88 8.90 -11.11 1.57
CA ASP A 88 8.50 -11.50 2.94
C ASP A 88 7.37 -10.64 3.53
N VAL A 89 6.40 -10.23 2.70
CA VAL A 89 5.35 -9.27 3.07
C VAL A 89 4.13 -9.86 3.77
N ALA A 90 3.94 -11.18 3.70
CA ALA A 90 2.80 -11.84 4.32
C ALA A 90 2.90 -11.76 5.86
N GLY A 91 1.84 -11.27 6.51
CA GLY A 91 1.79 -11.12 7.96
C GLY A 91 2.72 -10.03 8.51
N SER A 92 3.03 -9.00 7.72
CA SER A 92 3.99 -7.95 8.07
C SER A 92 3.69 -7.24 9.41
N SER A 93 2.42 -7.13 9.79
CA SER A 93 1.94 -6.44 11.00
C SER A 93 1.28 -7.38 12.00
N THR A 94 0.75 -8.51 11.53
CA THR A 94 -0.13 -9.42 12.29
C THR A 94 0.48 -10.83 12.46
N GLY A 95 1.56 -11.13 11.74
CA GLY A 95 2.24 -12.43 11.77
C GLY A 95 1.64 -13.51 10.87
N ALA A 96 0.52 -13.25 10.18
CA ALA A 96 -0.10 -14.22 9.28
C ALA A 96 -0.73 -13.58 8.03
N PHE A 97 -0.82 -14.34 6.94
CA PHE A 97 -1.48 -13.90 5.70
C PHE A 97 -2.98 -13.63 5.91
N LEU A 98 -3.68 -14.54 6.61
CA LEU A 98 -5.07 -14.39 7.05
C LEU A 98 -5.09 -14.42 8.59
N PRO A 99 -5.01 -13.27 9.26
CA PRO A 99 -4.82 -13.24 10.71
C PRO A 99 -5.99 -13.81 11.52
N SER A 100 -7.21 -13.75 10.98
CA SER A 100 -8.39 -14.39 11.56
C SER A 100 -8.43 -15.91 11.35
N GLY A 101 -7.55 -16.45 10.50
CA GLY A 101 -7.55 -17.85 10.08
C GLY A 101 -8.65 -18.21 9.07
N ARG A 102 -9.45 -17.23 8.59
CA ARG A 102 -10.53 -17.44 7.61
C ARG A 102 -10.30 -16.63 6.34
N ILE A 103 -10.78 -17.17 5.22
CA ILE A 103 -10.81 -16.42 3.94
C ILE A 103 -11.91 -15.36 3.99
N ILE A 104 -13.04 -15.69 4.63
CA ILE A 104 -14.20 -14.81 4.82
C ILE A 104 -14.58 -14.84 6.29
N ASP A 105 -14.65 -13.66 6.90
CA ASP A 105 -15.29 -13.40 8.18
C ASP A 105 -16.64 -12.70 7.95
N ILE A 106 -17.57 -12.87 8.88
CA ILE A 106 -18.84 -12.13 8.87
C ILE A 106 -18.84 -11.19 10.08
N ILE A 107 -18.84 -9.88 9.81
CA ILE A 107 -18.84 -8.84 10.84
C ILE A 107 -20.04 -7.93 10.59
N ASP A 108 -20.94 -7.83 11.57
CA ASP A 108 -22.19 -7.05 11.47
C ASP A 108 -23.01 -7.39 10.21
N GLY A 109 -23.04 -8.67 9.86
CA GLY A 109 -23.75 -9.19 8.69
C GLY A 109 -23.10 -8.90 7.34
N VAL A 110 -21.88 -8.35 7.31
CA VAL A 110 -21.09 -8.10 6.11
C VAL A 110 -19.98 -9.15 5.99
N GLU A 111 -19.84 -9.74 4.81
CA GLU A 111 -18.70 -10.60 4.51
C GLU A 111 -17.46 -9.76 4.22
N VAL A 112 -16.37 -10.05 4.92
CA VAL A 112 -15.09 -9.37 4.74
C VAL A 112 -13.94 -10.38 4.68
N THR A 113 -12.89 -10.05 3.94
CA THR A 113 -11.59 -10.73 4.05
C THR A 113 -10.65 -9.86 4.89
N CYS A 114 -10.13 -10.44 5.98
CA CYS A 114 -9.09 -9.83 6.79
C CYS A 114 -7.73 -10.39 6.36
N MET A 115 -6.90 -9.58 5.72
CA MET A 115 -5.62 -10.02 5.13
C MET A 115 -4.49 -9.05 5.49
N ASP A 116 -3.29 -9.57 5.70
CA ASP A 116 -2.08 -8.77 5.90
C ASP A 116 -0.99 -9.19 4.91
N VAL A 117 -0.81 -8.35 3.89
CA VAL A 117 0.27 -8.45 2.90
C VAL A 117 0.84 -7.05 2.72
N ALA A 118 1.98 -6.78 3.34
CA ALA A 118 2.63 -5.46 3.47
C ALA A 118 1.83 -4.40 4.26
N MET A 119 0.51 -4.50 4.28
CA MET A 119 -0.42 -3.65 5.02
C MET A 119 -1.63 -4.49 5.44
N PRO A 120 -2.08 -4.44 6.71
CA PRO A 120 -3.31 -5.07 7.12
C PRO A 120 -4.52 -4.37 6.49
N MET A 121 -5.37 -5.15 5.85
CA MET A 121 -6.52 -4.74 5.06
C MET A 121 -7.78 -5.49 5.50
N VAL A 122 -8.90 -4.79 5.52
CA VAL A 122 -10.26 -5.35 5.55
C VAL A 122 -10.85 -5.10 4.17
N ILE A 123 -11.19 -6.16 3.45
CA ILE A 123 -11.71 -6.08 2.08
C ILE A 123 -13.17 -6.52 2.09
N ALA A 124 -14.06 -5.68 1.57
CA ALA A 124 -15.49 -5.95 1.51
C ALA A 124 -16.07 -5.60 0.14
N ARG A 125 -17.21 -6.17 -0.22
CA ARG A 125 -17.94 -5.78 -1.44
C ARG A 125 -18.60 -4.43 -1.25
N ALA A 126 -18.50 -3.55 -2.26
CA ALA A 126 -19.22 -2.27 -2.26
C ALA A 126 -20.74 -2.45 -2.10
N ALA A 127 -21.30 -3.47 -2.76
CA ALA A 127 -22.72 -3.79 -2.73
C ALA A 127 -23.26 -4.09 -1.32
N ASP A 128 -22.45 -4.67 -0.44
CA ASP A 128 -22.86 -4.99 0.95
C ASP A 128 -23.06 -3.71 1.79
N PHE A 129 -22.53 -2.58 1.31
CA PHE A 129 -22.73 -1.23 1.85
C PHE A 129 -23.76 -0.40 1.06
N GLY A 130 -24.41 -0.99 0.05
CA GLY A 130 -25.32 -0.27 -0.85
C GLY A 130 -24.60 0.67 -1.82
N LEU A 131 -23.32 0.43 -2.08
CA LEU A 131 -22.49 1.20 -3.00
C LEU A 131 -22.27 0.43 -4.31
N THR A 132 -22.05 1.19 -5.38
CA THR A 132 -21.64 0.69 -6.70
C THR A 132 -20.15 0.38 -6.75
N GLY A 133 -19.32 1.11 -6.00
CA GLY A 133 -17.86 1.07 -6.12
C GLY A 133 -17.30 2.01 -7.19
N HIS A 134 -18.17 2.81 -7.81
CA HIS A 134 -17.82 3.79 -8.86
C HIS A 134 -18.23 5.22 -8.50
N GLU A 135 -18.58 5.44 -7.22
CA GLU A 135 -18.82 6.76 -6.69
C GLU A 135 -17.58 7.66 -6.87
N SER A 136 -17.83 8.95 -7.10
CA SER A 136 -16.80 9.96 -6.97
C SER A 136 -16.31 10.05 -5.52
N ARG A 137 -15.11 10.62 -5.35
CA ARG A 137 -14.55 10.90 -4.03
C ARG A 137 -15.52 11.76 -3.20
N GLU A 138 -16.10 12.78 -3.81
CA GLU A 138 -16.99 13.73 -3.15
C GLU A 138 -18.28 13.06 -2.67
N GLU A 139 -18.84 12.14 -3.47
CA GLU A 139 -20.02 11.35 -3.08
C GLU A 139 -19.72 10.41 -1.91
N LEU A 140 -18.58 9.72 -1.94
CA LEU A 140 -18.14 8.87 -0.83
C LEU A 140 -17.89 9.68 0.44
N ASP A 141 -17.13 10.78 0.34
CA ASP A 141 -16.78 11.68 1.45
C ASP A 141 -18.04 12.27 2.13
N ALA A 142 -19.11 12.49 1.37
CA ALA A 142 -20.40 12.95 1.89
C ALA A 142 -21.24 11.85 2.57
N ASN A 143 -20.96 10.56 2.32
CA ASN A 143 -21.74 9.43 2.80
C ASN A 143 -21.38 9.04 4.25
N ARG A 144 -21.88 9.82 5.22
CA ARG A 144 -21.64 9.58 6.66
C ARG A 144 -22.13 8.23 7.15
N GLY A 145 -23.25 7.72 6.61
CA GLY A 145 -23.82 6.43 7.02
C GLY A 145 -22.91 5.26 6.64
N PHE A 146 -22.31 5.31 5.44
CA PHE A 146 -21.28 4.38 5.03
C PHE A 146 -20.09 4.40 5.98
N PHE A 147 -19.48 5.57 6.24
CA PHE A 147 -18.30 5.66 7.10
C PHE A 147 -18.55 5.15 8.52
N GLN A 148 -19.72 5.43 9.10
CA GLN A 148 -20.08 4.91 10.42
C GLN A 148 -20.11 3.38 10.46
N ARG A 149 -20.75 2.76 9.45
CA ARG A 149 -20.85 1.29 9.36
C ARG A 149 -19.49 0.66 9.05
N MET A 150 -18.74 1.24 8.12
CA MET A 150 -17.40 0.80 7.73
C MET A 150 -16.44 0.85 8.91
N GLU A 151 -16.42 1.96 9.67
CA GLU A 151 -15.52 2.13 10.81
C GLU A 151 -15.82 1.13 11.93
N ALA A 152 -17.11 0.88 12.22
CA ALA A 152 -17.50 -0.13 13.20
C ALA A 152 -17.00 -1.53 12.83
N ILE A 153 -17.08 -1.90 11.55
CA ILE A 153 -16.54 -3.16 11.03
C ILE A 153 -15.01 -3.16 11.08
N ARG A 154 -14.35 -2.05 10.70
CA ARG A 154 -12.89 -1.92 10.69
C ARG A 154 -12.27 -2.13 12.07
N VAL A 155 -12.87 -1.57 13.12
CA VAL A 155 -12.40 -1.75 14.50
C VAL A 155 -12.54 -3.21 14.95
N LYS A 156 -13.70 -3.84 14.72
CA LYS A 156 -13.93 -5.27 15.04
C LYS A 156 -12.99 -6.19 14.26
N ALA A 157 -12.73 -5.88 13.00
CA ALA A 157 -11.76 -6.62 12.18
C ALA A 157 -10.33 -6.46 12.73
N GLY A 158 -9.95 -5.26 13.20
CA GLY A 158 -8.67 -5.03 13.89
C GLY A 158 -8.48 -5.95 15.10
N GLU A 159 -9.52 -6.09 15.93
CA GLU A 159 -9.51 -7.03 17.06
C GLU A 159 -9.35 -8.49 16.59
N LEU A 160 -10.12 -8.92 15.58
CA LEU A 160 -10.01 -10.27 15.00
C LEU A 160 -8.65 -10.56 14.39
N MET A 161 -7.96 -9.53 13.88
CA MET A 161 -6.61 -9.64 13.34
C MET A 161 -5.51 -9.59 14.40
N GLY A 162 -5.86 -9.49 15.68
CA GLY A 162 -4.90 -9.41 16.78
C GLY A 162 -4.20 -8.06 16.90
N MET A 163 -4.75 -6.99 16.30
CA MET A 163 -4.16 -5.64 16.31
C MET A 163 -4.57 -4.82 17.55
N GLY A 164 -5.56 -5.29 18.32
CA GLY A 164 -6.14 -4.56 19.45
C GLY A 164 -7.13 -3.48 19.01
N ASP A 165 -7.30 -2.45 19.86
CA ASP A 165 -8.19 -1.32 19.56
C ASP A 165 -7.58 -0.41 18.49
N CYS A 166 -8.16 -0.44 17.31
CA CYS A 166 -7.74 0.35 16.15
C CYS A 166 -8.49 1.68 15.98
N SER A 167 -9.32 2.11 16.94
CA SER A 167 -10.15 3.33 16.84
C SER A 167 -9.33 4.62 16.66
N GLN A 168 -8.08 4.64 17.14
CA GLN A 168 -7.12 5.73 16.95
C GLN A 168 -6.00 5.38 15.96
N SER A 169 -6.14 4.27 15.25
CA SER A 169 -5.16 3.77 14.27
C SER A 169 -5.63 3.98 12.84
N VAL A 170 -4.69 4.34 11.96
CA VAL A 170 -4.91 4.42 10.51
C VAL A 170 -4.90 3.05 9.81
N THR A 171 -4.67 1.98 10.57
CA THR A 171 -4.71 0.57 10.14
C THR A 171 -5.68 -0.22 11.03
N PRO A 172 -6.30 -1.31 10.53
CA PRO A 172 -6.22 -1.80 9.15
C PRO A 172 -6.88 -0.82 8.16
N LYS A 173 -6.44 -0.85 6.90
CA LYS A 173 -7.09 -0.11 5.82
C LYS A 173 -8.37 -0.82 5.39
N PHE A 174 -9.38 -0.08 4.95
CA PHE A 174 -10.64 -0.65 4.47
C PHE A 174 -10.75 -0.48 2.96
N GLY A 175 -10.80 -1.57 2.22
CA GLY A 175 -10.95 -1.59 0.77
C GLY A 175 -12.34 -2.07 0.38
N LEU A 176 -13.02 -1.28 -0.46
CA LEU A 176 -14.23 -1.74 -1.14
C LEU A 176 -13.88 -2.24 -2.54
N VAL A 177 -14.44 -3.37 -2.92
CA VAL A 177 -14.29 -3.95 -4.25
C VAL A 177 -15.63 -4.04 -4.97
N ALA A 178 -15.59 -3.79 -6.28
CA ALA A 178 -16.71 -3.92 -7.19
C ALA A 178 -16.21 -4.51 -8.53
N PRO A 179 -17.09 -5.14 -9.33
CA PRO A 179 -16.76 -5.49 -10.70
C PRO A 179 -16.24 -4.28 -11.48
N HIS A 180 -15.35 -4.51 -12.44
CA HIS A 180 -14.90 -3.46 -13.33
C HIS A 180 -15.90 -3.28 -14.47
N ASP A 181 -16.48 -2.09 -14.60
CA ASP A 181 -17.55 -1.81 -15.56
C ASP A 181 -17.10 -1.67 -17.03
N LYS A 182 -15.79 -1.71 -17.34
CA LYS A 182 -15.29 -1.63 -18.72
C LYS A 182 -14.66 -2.95 -19.19
N PRO A 183 -15.02 -3.47 -20.38
CA PRO A 183 -14.21 -4.50 -21.02
C PRO A 183 -12.85 -3.91 -21.43
N HIS A 184 -11.78 -4.68 -21.23
CA HIS A 184 -10.42 -4.37 -21.67
C HIS A 184 -10.33 -4.22 -23.20
#